data_AF-K1QEF5-F1
#
_entry.id   AF-K1QEF5-F1
#
_cell.length_a   1.000
_cell.length_b   1.000
_cell.length_c   1.000
_cell.angle_alpha   90.00
_cell.angle_beta   90.00
_cell.angle_gamma   90.00
#
_symmetry.space_group_name_H-M   'P 1'
#
loop_
_entity.id
_entity.type
_entity.pdbx_description
1 polymer ?
#
loop_
_entity_poly.entity_id
_entity_poly.type
_entity_poly.pdbx_seq_one_letter_code
_entity_poly.pdbx_strand_id
1 'polypeptide(L)'
;MSADSSETDRDVFLTDQEISGSTVAKSSRTFQVVLKGGAPWGFTLQGGVGTHSPVQIQQVDPEGKGHGHLKADDYILAVNGMAPESLSEGEQLIKDAFRTLTLTVWR
;
A
#
# COMPACT_ATOMS: atom_id res chain seq x y z
N MET A 1 -32.53 50.64 -48.59
CA MET A 1 -31.76 50.51 -47.34
C MET A 1 -31.06 49.18 -47.40
N SER A 2 -29.73 49.24 -47.34
CA SER A 2 -28.78 48.12 -47.54
C SER A 2 -28.48 47.40 -46.23
N ALA A 3 -28.13 46.11 -46.34
CA ALA A 3 -27.23 45.25 -45.53
C ALA A 3 -27.74 43.81 -45.72
N ASP A 4 -27.16 42.88 -46.47
CA ASP A 4 -25.77 42.44 -46.72
C ASP A 4 -25.00 41.89 -45.51
N SER A 5 -24.48 40.67 -45.73
CA SER A 5 -23.45 39.94 -44.99
C SER A 5 -23.80 39.35 -43.62
N SER A 6 -23.28 38.20 -43.18
CA SER A 6 -22.54 37.09 -43.78
C SER A 6 -22.39 36.03 -42.65
N GLU A 7 -22.13 34.80 -43.07
CA GLU A 7 -21.84 33.57 -42.31
C GLU A 7 -20.97 33.74 -41.06
N THR A 8 -21.09 32.81 -40.10
CA THR A 8 -19.97 31.93 -39.65
C THR A 8 -20.46 30.99 -38.54
N ASP A 9 -20.76 29.76 -38.94
CA ASP A 9 -20.19 28.52 -38.42
C ASP A 9 -19.58 28.58 -37.00
N ARG A 10 -20.27 27.98 -36.04
CA ARG A 10 -19.61 27.39 -34.87
C ARG A 10 -20.33 26.10 -34.52
N ASP A 11 -19.95 25.03 -35.20
CA ASP A 11 -20.08 23.69 -34.67
C ASP A 11 -19.43 23.65 -33.29
N VAL A 12 -20.26 23.60 -32.25
CA VAL A 12 -19.78 23.22 -30.92
C VAL A 12 -19.68 21.71 -30.92
N PHE A 13 -18.56 21.22 -31.45
CA PHE A 13 -18.06 19.88 -31.16
C PHE A 13 -17.83 19.81 -29.64
N LEU A 14 -18.85 19.33 -28.92
CA LEU A 14 -18.68 18.83 -27.57
C LEU A 14 -17.76 17.61 -27.71
N THR A 15 -16.47 17.86 -27.54
CA THR A 15 -15.43 16.85 -27.39
C THR A 15 -15.89 15.81 -26.39
N ASP A 16 -15.89 14.56 -26.84
CA ASP A 16 -16.03 13.37 -26.01
C ASP A 16 -15.16 13.58 -24.76
N GLN A 17 -15.81 13.66 -23.61
CA GLN A 17 -15.14 13.75 -22.33
C GLN A 17 -14.53 12.36 -22.10
N GLU A 18 -13.31 12.17 -22.61
CA GLU A 18 -12.54 10.95 -22.48
C GLU A 18 -12.34 10.69 -20.98
N ILE A 19 -13.15 9.77 -20.45
CA ILE A 19 -13.05 9.28 -19.07
C ILE A 19 -11.91 8.28 -19.06
N SER A 20 -10.66 8.73 -19.01
CA SER A 20 -9.53 7.80 -18.84
C SER A 20 -8.44 8.43 -17.99
N GLY A 21 -8.54 8.16 -16.69
CA GLY A 21 -7.59 8.64 -15.70
C GLY A 21 -8.22 8.83 -14.33
N SER A 22 -9.11 7.93 -13.90
CA SER A 22 -9.36 7.77 -12.48
C SER A 22 -8.05 7.30 -11.85
N THR A 23 -7.22 8.25 -11.42
CA THR A 23 -6.21 8.02 -10.39
C THR A 23 -7.00 7.50 -9.20
N VAL A 24 -7.08 6.17 -9.09
CA VAL A 24 -7.65 5.48 -7.95
C VAL A 24 -6.91 6.07 -6.76
N ALA A 25 -7.58 6.96 -6.01
CA ALA A 25 -7.10 7.41 -4.73
C ALA A 25 -6.81 6.11 -3.96
N LYS A 26 -5.52 5.83 -3.67
CA LYS A 26 -5.10 4.66 -2.90
C LYS A 26 -5.97 4.68 -1.65
N SER A 27 -6.95 3.78 -1.61
CA SER A 27 -7.93 3.75 -0.54
C SER A 27 -7.24 3.07 0.62
N SER A 28 -6.62 3.89 1.48
CA SER A 28 -5.85 3.34 2.58
C SER A 28 -6.76 2.60 3.55
N ARG A 29 -6.42 1.34 3.84
CA ARG A 29 -7.19 0.44 4.68
C ARG A 29 -6.29 -0.33 5.64
N THR A 30 -6.83 -0.61 6.81
CA THR A 30 -6.22 -1.50 7.80
C THR A 30 -6.77 -2.91 7.62
N PHE A 31 -5.90 -3.91 7.56
CA PHE A 31 -6.30 -5.31 7.47
C PHE A 31 -5.33 -6.21 8.23
N GLN A 32 -5.79 -7.41 8.58
CA GLN A 32 -4.97 -8.39 9.26
C GLN A 32 -4.49 -9.47 8.28
N VAL A 33 -3.23 -9.85 8.41
CA VAL A 33 -2.59 -10.92 7.65
C VAL A 33 -2.14 -12.00 8.62
N VAL A 34 -2.51 -13.25 8.36
CA VAL A 34 -2.10 -14.40 9.17
C VAL A 34 -1.28 -15.34 8.31
N LEU A 35 0.01 -15.44 8.61
CA LEU A 35 0.94 -16.36 7.96
C LEU A 35 1.12 -17.60 8.83
N LYS A 36 1.23 -18.78 8.20
CA LYS A 36 1.43 -20.07 8.89
C LYS A 36 2.66 -20.77 8.35
N GLY A 37 3.27 -21.63 9.17
CA GLY A 37 4.41 -22.47 8.78
C GLY A 37 5.77 -22.02 9.33
N GLY A 38 5.78 -21.04 10.24
CA GLY A 38 6.96 -20.59 11.01
C GLY A 38 7.98 -19.76 10.26
N ALA A 39 9.04 -19.32 10.94
CA ALA A 39 10.12 -18.57 10.32
C ALA A 39 10.96 -19.44 9.35
N PRO A 40 11.59 -18.87 8.31
CA PRO A 40 11.47 -17.48 7.87
C PRO A 40 10.11 -17.21 7.21
N TRP A 41 9.62 -15.98 7.38
CA TRP A 41 8.34 -15.53 6.83
C TRP A 41 8.46 -14.97 5.41
N GLY A 42 9.69 -14.62 5.00
CA GLY A 42 10.02 -14.18 3.65
C GLY A 42 9.63 -12.73 3.35
N PHE A 43 9.95 -11.83 4.28
CA PHE A 43 9.90 -10.38 4.07
C PHE A 43 10.85 -9.69 5.06
N THR A 44 11.27 -8.47 4.72
CA THR A 44 12.13 -7.63 5.55
C THR A 44 11.38 -6.38 6.00
N LEU A 45 11.76 -5.87 7.17
CA LEU A 45 11.24 -4.61 7.71
C LEU A 45 12.28 -3.50 7.57
N GLN A 46 11.81 -2.27 7.46
CA GLN A 46 12.59 -1.04 7.54
C GLN A 46 11.89 -0.01 8.45
N GLY A 47 12.61 1.05 8.82
CA GLY A 47 12.12 2.13 9.67
C GLY A 47 12.51 1.97 11.13
N GLY A 48 11.73 2.54 12.06
CA GLY A 48 11.93 2.42 13.50
C GLY A 48 12.98 3.34 14.12
N VAL A 49 13.18 3.15 15.43
CA VAL A 49 13.86 4.09 16.35
C VAL A 49 15.22 4.54 15.82
N GLY A 50 15.29 5.85 15.52
CA GLY A 50 16.41 6.55 14.89
C GLY A 50 16.02 7.32 13.62
N THR A 51 14.94 6.93 12.93
CA THR A 51 14.52 7.52 11.64
C THR A 51 13.18 8.26 11.66
N HIS A 52 12.56 8.44 12.84
CA HIS A 52 11.19 8.99 13.01
C HIS A 52 10.12 8.32 12.12
N SER A 53 10.44 7.15 11.57
CA SER A 53 9.62 6.48 10.56
C SER A 53 8.97 5.24 11.17
N PRO A 54 7.67 5.01 10.92
CA PRO A 54 6.98 3.80 11.39
C PRO A 54 7.59 2.54 10.77
N VAL A 55 7.37 1.40 11.42
CA VAL A 55 7.83 0.09 10.92
C VAL A 55 7.09 -0.24 9.62
N GLN A 56 7.84 -0.48 8.54
CA GLN A 56 7.31 -0.68 7.20
C GLN A 56 7.93 -1.93 6.57
N ILE A 57 7.20 -2.60 5.69
CA ILE A 57 7.73 -3.69 4.88
C ILE A 57 8.59 -3.11 3.76
N GLN A 58 9.87 -3.49 3.75
CA GLN A 58 10.82 -3.07 2.72
C GLN A 58 10.72 -3.95 1.48
N GLN A 59 10.81 -5.26 1.67
CA GLN A 59 10.76 -6.24 0.59
C GLN A 59 10.00 -7.48 1.05
N VAL A 60 9.34 -8.13 0.10
CA VAL A 60 8.72 -9.43 0.29
C VAL A 60 9.41 -10.40 -0.67
N ASP A 61 9.93 -11.50 -0.12
CA ASP A 61 10.58 -12.53 -0.91
C ASP A 61 9.54 -13.27 -1.75
N PRO A 62 9.76 -13.47 -3.06
CA PRO A 62 8.79 -14.13 -3.93
C PRO A 62 8.55 -15.60 -3.57
N GLU A 63 9.54 -16.26 -2.96
CA GLU A 63 9.44 -17.64 -2.43
C GLU A 63 8.97 -17.65 -0.96
N GLY A 64 8.68 -16.49 -0.39
CA GLY A 64 8.30 -16.29 0.99
C GLY A 64 6.81 -16.53 1.27
N LYS A 65 6.48 -16.80 2.54
CA LYS A 65 5.08 -16.93 3.01
C LYS A 65 4.34 -15.60 2.96
N GLY A 66 5.07 -14.49 3.07
CA GLY A 66 4.52 -13.14 2.91
C GLY A 66 4.10 -12.83 1.49
N HIS A 67 4.58 -13.58 0.48
CA HIS A 67 4.27 -13.33 -0.92
C HIS A 67 2.76 -13.46 -1.18
N GLY A 68 2.19 -12.50 -1.91
CA GLY A 68 0.76 -12.43 -2.21
C GLY A 68 -0.12 -11.88 -1.07
N HIS A 69 0.35 -11.88 0.18
CA HIS A 69 -0.37 -11.31 1.32
C HIS A 69 0.12 -9.91 1.70
N LEU A 70 1.44 -9.73 1.67
CA LEU A 70 2.14 -8.50 2.02
C LEU A 70 2.73 -7.85 0.78
N LYS A 71 2.96 -6.55 0.83
CA LYS A 71 3.65 -5.79 -0.23
C LYS A 71 4.69 -4.87 0.38
N ALA A 72 5.70 -4.54 -0.42
CA ALA A 72 6.56 -3.41 -0.10
C ALA A 72 5.69 -2.15 0.12
N ASP A 73 6.18 -1.31 1.02
CA ASP A 73 5.55 -0.09 1.52
C ASP A 73 4.37 -0.26 2.49
N ASP A 74 3.95 -1.48 2.80
CA ASP A 74 2.95 -1.75 3.83
C ASP A 74 3.45 -1.34 5.22
N TYR A 75 2.62 -0.65 6.00
CA TYR A 75 2.98 -0.26 7.37
C TYR A 75 2.50 -1.30 8.38
N ILE A 76 3.40 -1.73 9.27
CA ILE A 76 3.09 -2.65 10.35
C ILE A 76 2.57 -1.85 11.55
N LEU A 77 1.30 -2.04 11.88
CA LEU A 77 0.69 -1.48 13.09
C LEU A 77 0.87 -2.40 14.30
N ALA A 78 0.84 -3.72 14.10
CA ALA A 78 1.03 -4.69 15.16
C ALA A 78 1.54 -6.04 14.64
N VAL A 79 2.35 -6.71 15.46
CA VAL A 79 2.88 -8.06 15.27
C VAL A 79 2.38 -8.95 16.42
N ASN A 80 1.65 -10.01 16.09
CA ASN A 80 1.00 -10.91 17.06
C ASN A 80 0.15 -10.18 18.11
N GLY A 81 -0.44 -9.04 17.74
CA GLY A 81 -1.24 -8.19 18.63
C GLY A 81 -0.43 -7.16 19.44
N MET A 82 0.90 -7.14 19.31
CA MET A 82 1.78 -6.17 19.96
C MET A 82 2.21 -5.10 18.97
N ALA A 83 2.05 -3.82 19.31
CA ALA A 83 2.53 -2.72 18.48
C ALA A 83 4.03 -2.51 18.74
N PRO A 84 4.91 -2.73 17.75
CA PRO A 84 6.35 -2.54 17.95
C PRO A 84 6.67 -1.05 18.11
N GLU A 85 7.39 -0.69 19.16
CA GLU A 85 7.87 0.68 19.39
C GLU A 85 9.15 0.96 18.56
N SER A 86 9.88 -0.09 18.20
CA SER A 86 11.10 0.00 17.39
C SER A 86 11.18 -1.06 16.30
N LEU A 87 12.02 -0.83 15.29
CA LEU A 87 12.29 -1.83 14.24
C LEU A 87 12.85 -3.12 14.84
N SER A 88 13.82 -2.98 15.76
CA SER A 88 14.41 -4.12 16.46
C SER A 88 13.36 -4.96 17.18
N GLU A 89 12.41 -4.32 17.87
CA GLU A 89 11.30 -5.00 18.52
C GLU A 89 10.37 -5.69 17.51
N GLY A 90 10.00 -5.01 16.43
CA GLY A 90 9.20 -5.61 15.36
C GLY A 90 9.86 -6.84 14.75
N GLU A 91 11.18 -6.78 14.49
CA GLU A 91 11.94 -7.92 14.01
C GLU A 91 11.99 -9.07 15.02
N GLN A 92 12.21 -8.79 16.30
CA GLN A 92 12.21 -9.82 17.34
C GLN A 92 10.84 -10.51 17.43
N LEU A 93 9.74 -9.74 17.46
CA LEU A 93 8.38 -10.30 17.51
C LEU A 93 8.06 -11.19 16.31
N ILE A 94 8.58 -10.85 15.12
CA ILE A 94 8.44 -11.67 13.92
C ILE A 94 9.28 -12.95 14.00
N LYS A 95 10.52 -12.85 14.49
CA LYS A 95 11.44 -13.98 14.68
C LYS A 95 10.91 -14.96 15.74
N ASP A 96 10.33 -14.44 16.81
CA ASP A 96 9.73 -15.20 17.91
C ASP A 96 8.39 -15.86 17.52
N ALA A 97 7.80 -15.46 16.39
CA ALA A 97 6.61 -16.13 15.88
C ALA A 97 6.97 -17.55 15.41
N PHE A 98 6.53 -18.56 16.17
CA PHE A 98 6.91 -19.95 15.92
C PHE A 98 6.16 -20.63 14.78
N ARG A 99 4.83 -20.69 14.86
CA ARG A 99 3.99 -21.44 13.89
C ARG A 99 3.06 -20.53 13.11
N THR A 100 2.70 -19.40 13.70
CA THR A 100 1.74 -18.45 13.16
C THR A 100 2.22 -17.05 13.47
N LEU A 101 2.22 -16.21 12.44
CA LEU A 101 2.53 -14.80 12.53
C LEU A 101 1.30 -14.02 12.10
N THR A 102 0.80 -13.18 13.00
CA THR A 102 -0.33 -12.29 12.73
C THR A 102 0.19 -10.87 12.61
N LEU A 103 -0.06 -10.21 11.48
CA LEU A 103 0.33 -8.82 11.25
C LEU A 103 -0.92 -7.98 11.06
N THR A 104 -0.95 -6.82 11.70
CA THR A 104 -1.94 -5.78 11.39
C THR A 104 -1.25 -4.76 10.50
N VAL A 105 -1.76 -4.60 9.29
CA VAL A 105 -1.13 -3.84 8.21
C VAL A 105 -2.01 -2.68 7.79
N TRP A 106 -1.40 -1.53 7.52
CA TRP A 106 -2.03 -0.37 6.89
C TRP A 106 -1.45 -0.14 5.49
N ARG A 107 -2.34 -0.06 4.49
CA ARG A 107 -2.02 0.20 3.07
C ARG A 107 -3.05 1.14 2.49
#